data_AF-A0A7W3UFZ5-F1
#
_entry.id   AF-A0A7W3UFZ5-F1
#
_cell.length_a   1.000
_cell.length_b   1.000
_cell.length_c   1.000
_cell.angle_alpha   90.00
_cell.angle_beta   90.00
_cell.angle_gamma   90.00
#
_symmetry.space_group_name_H-M   'P 1'
#
loop_
_entity.id
_entity.type
_entity.pdbx_description
1 polymer ?
#
loop_
_entity_poly.entity_id
_entity_poly.type
_entity_poly.pdbx_seq_one_letter_code
_entity_poly.pdbx_strand_id
1 'polypeptide(L)'
;MKKLFLILASLFVGISLVSFTASADSDDDDAPDITTKYDINNMDQYSDDDLGEYVTINKFYVKAVSYDKHHKERIIFTNTPQSDTYFFTVLNGNKHNKKIKVGKKVTIKGTVFGKQSIEKAQANRGFGSNFYGKQAFFVLTDSYK
;
A
#
# COMPACT_ATOMS: atom_id res chain seq x y z
N MET A 1 67.34 3.01 3.53
CA MET A 1 67.73 3.22 2.12
C MET A 1 66.77 2.49 1.22
N LYS A 2 66.54 3.05 0.02
CA LYS A 2 65.77 2.55 -1.14
C LYS A 2 64.26 2.83 -1.15
N LYS A 3 63.98 3.85 -1.97
CA LYS A 3 62.73 4.28 -2.58
C LYS A 3 62.09 3.14 -3.38
N LEU A 4 60.76 3.13 -3.48
CA LEU A 4 60.10 2.95 -4.78
C LEU A 4 58.74 3.67 -4.80
N PHE A 5 58.50 4.29 -5.95
CA PHE A 5 57.44 5.22 -6.31
C PHE A 5 56.38 4.49 -7.15
N LEU A 6 55.13 5.01 -7.10
CA LEU A 6 54.04 4.91 -8.11
C LEU A 6 53.44 3.49 -8.35
N ILE A 7 52.13 3.29 -8.52
CA ILE A 7 51.23 3.83 -9.56
C ILE A 7 49.76 3.82 -9.06
N LEU A 8 49.03 4.90 -9.37
CA LEU A 8 47.55 4.99 -9.34
C LEU A 8 46.94 3.96 -10.30
N ALA A 9 45.99 3.16 -9.83
CA ALA A 9 44.97 2.57 -10.69
C ALA A 9 43.60 2.71 -10.02
N SER A 10 42.83 3.66 -10.53
CA SER A 10 41.40 3.82 -10.31
C SER A 10 40.66 2.53 -10.66
N LEU A 11 40.02 1.90 -9.68
CA LEU A 11 39.03 0.87 -9.95
C LEU A 11 37.64 1.45 -9.65
N PHE A 12 37.02 1.97 -10.70
CA PHE A 12 35.58 2.17 -10.77
C PHE A 12 34.92 0.81 -10.59
N VAL A 13 34.45 0.50 -9.39
CA VAL A 13 33.51 -0.61 -9.18
C VAL A 13 32.12 -0.03 -9.27
N GLY A 14 31.42 -0.47 -10.32
CA GLY A 14 30.19 0.10 -10.83
C GLY A 14 29.09 0.23 -9.78
N ILE A 15 28.52 1.43 -9.74
CA ILE A 15 27.17 1.65 -9.22
C ILE A 15 26.25 0.93 -10.21
N SER A 16 25.80 -0.29 -9.89
CA SER A 16 24.65 -0.88 -10.55
C SER A 16 23.45 -0.03 -10.19
N LEU A 17 23.09 0.89 -11.10
CA LEU A 17 21.77 1.51 -11.12
C LEU A 17 20.76 0.36 -11.30
N VAL A 18 20.11 -0.04 -10.21
CA VAL A 18 18.91 -0.87 -10.32
C VAL A 18 17.79 0.09 -10.72
N SER A 19 17.63 0.28 -12.03
CA SER A 19 16.48 0.95 -12.60
C SER A 19 15.26 0.05 -12.40
N PHE A 20 14.49 0.28 -11.34
CA PHE A 20 13.12 -0.24 -11.25
C PHE A 20 12.22 0.61 -12.16
N THR A 21 12.31 0.37 -13.46
CA THR A 21 11.27 0.77 -14.42
C THR A 21 10.35 -0.42 -14.63
N ALA A 22 9.35 -0.56 -13.77
CA ALA A 22 8.16 -1.34 -14.07
C ALA A 22 7.01 -0.37 -14.34
N SER A 23 7.05 0.26 -15.51
CA SER A 23 5.84 0.75 -16.15
C SER A 23 5.35 -0.41 -17.02
N ALA A 24 4.57 -1.30 -16.42
CA ALA A 24 3.76 -2.25 -17.16
C ALA A 24 2.39 -1.59 -17.36
N ASP A 25 2.28 -0.90 -18.48
CA ASP A 25 1.02 -0.56 -19.13
C ASP A 25 0.50 -1.88 -19.74
N SER A 26 -0.36 -2.57 -19.02
CA SER A 26 -1.13 -3.69 -19.54
C SER A 26 -2.54 -3.55 -19.01
N ASP A 27 -3.48 -3.30 -19.92
CA ASP A 27 -4.93 -3.42 -19.76
C ASP A 27 -5.33 -4.87 -19.41
N ASP A 28 -4.78 -5.43 -18.32
CA ASP A 28 -5.16 -6.73 -17.80
C ASP A 28 -6.22 -6.51 -16.71
N ASP A 29 -7.47 -6.74 -17.11
CA ASP A 29 -8.61 -6.68 -16.19
C ASP A 29 -8.56 -7.79 -15.10
N ASP A 30 -7.57 -8.70 -15.17
CA ASP A 30 -7.42 -9.91 -14.37
C ASP A 30 -6.30 -9.83 -13.31
N ALA A 31 -6.17 -8.71 -12.58
CA ALA A 31 -5.37 -8.70 -11.36
C ALA A 31 -5.87 -9.79 -10.40
N PRO A 32 -5.01 -10.72 -9.93
CA PRO A 32 -5.44 -11.88 -9.16
C PRO A 32 -6.07 -11.45 -7.84
N ASP A 33 -7.04 -12.21 -7.32
CA ASP A 33 -7.60 -11.92 -6.01
C ASP A 33 -6.51 -12.00 -4.93
N ILE A 34 -6.48 -11.05 -4.00
CA ILE A 34 -5.50 -10.97 -2.91
C ILE A 34 -5.34 -12.31 -2.16
N THR A 35 -6.42 -13.08 -2.02
CA THR A 35 -6.41 -14.39 -1.34
C THR A 35 -5.63 -15.48 -2.08
N THR A 36 -5.34 -15.29 -3.36
CA THR A 36 -4.50 -16.22 -4.14
C THR A 36 -3.00 -15.98 -3.90
N LYS A 37 -2.64 -14.81 -3.37
CA LYS A 37 -1.25 -14.40 -3.11
C LYS A 37 -0.91 -14.43 -1.63
N TYR A 38 -1.87 -14.03 -0.79
CA TYR A 38 -1.67 -13.86 0.64
C TYR A 38 -2.78 -14.53 1.46
N ASP A 39 -2.41 -15.13 2.58
CA ASP A 39 -3.36 -15.48 3.63
C ASP A 39 -3.80 -14.21 4.38
N ILE A 40 -4.92 -13.66 3.94
CA ILE A 40 -5.50 -12.42 4.46
C ILE A 40 -5.93 -12.49 5.94
N ASN A 41 -6.01 -13.69 6.53
CA ASN A 41 -6.30 -13.86 7.96
C ASN A 41 -5.02 -13.87 8.81
N ASN A 42 -3.86 -13.96 8.16
CA ASN A 42 -2.55 -13.97 8.80
C ASN A 42 -1.54 -13.22 7.93
N MET A 43 -1.82 -11.95 7.60
CA MET A 43 -0.93 -11.14 6.79
C MET A 43 0.42 -10.86 7.48
N ASP A 44 0.49 -11.02 8.79
CA ASP A 44 1.66 -10.76 9.63
C ASP A 44 2.80 -11.75 9.39
N GLN A 45 2.54 -12.85 8.69
CA GLN A 45 3.57 -13.81 8.28
C GLN A 45 4.45 -13.30 7.13
N TYR A 46 4.01 -12.28 6.40
CA TYR A 46 4.72 -11.72 5.25
C TYR A 46 5.60 -10.55 5.69
N SER A 47 6.86 -10.58 5.28
CA SER A 47 7.79 -9.46 5.41
C SER A 47 7.55 -8.44 4.29
N ASP A 48 8.17 -7.25 4.39
CA ASP A 48 8.04 -6.23 3.34
C ASP A 48 8.56 -6.72 1.97
N ASP A 49 9.55 -7.62 1.96
CA ASP A 49 10.11 -8.23 0.74
C ASP A 49 9.17 -9.27 0.09
N ASP A 50 8.23 -9.82 0.85
CA ASP A 50 7.21 -10.75 0.35
C ASP A 50 6.00 -10.01 -0.25
N LEU A 51 5.92 -8.70 -0.05
CA LEU A 51 4.83 -7.84 -0.51
C LEU A 51 5.23 -7.10 -1.81
N GLY A 52 4.32 -6.30 -2.37
CA GLY A 52 4.57 -5.54 -3.59
C GLY A 52 3.87 -6.09 -4.84
N GLU A 53 3.06 -7.15 -4.70
CA GLU A 53 2.26 -7.69 -5.80
C GLU A 53 1.01 -6.82 -6.09
N TYR A 54 0.69 -6.70 -7.39
CA TYR A 54 -0.55 -6.08 -7.85
C TYR A 54 -1.72 -7.08 -7.78
N VAL A 55 -2.78 -6.74 -7.05
CA VAL A 55 -3.89 -7.65 -6.73
C VAL A 55 -5.25 -6.94 -6.77
N THR A 56 -6.30 -7.75 -6.89
CA THR A 56 -7.69 -7.35 -6.62
C THR A 56 -8.06 -7.70 -5.17
N ILE A 57 -8.36 -6.70 -4.35
CA ILE A 57 -8.92 -6.86 -3.00
C ILE A 57 -10.44 -6.81 -3.10
N ASN A 58 -11.08 -7.98 -3.17
CA ASN A 58 -12.51 -8.09 -3.49
C ASN A 58 -13.40 -8.06 -2.24
N LYS A 59 -14.38 -7.14 -2.23
CA LYS A 59 -15.49 -7.11 -1.24
C LYS A 59 -15.08 -6.95 0.23
N PHE A 60 -14.01 -6.21 0.51
CA PHE A 60 -13.57 -5.91 1.89
C PHE A 60 -14.46 -4.86 2.55
N TYR A 61 -14.68 -4.97 3.86
CA TYR A 61 -15.52 -4.08 4.64
C TYR A 61 -14.79 -2.79 5.00
N VAL A 62 -15.39 -1.65 4.70
CA VAL A 62 -14.90 -0.33 5.11
C VAL A 62 -15.18 -0.12 6.59
N LYS A 63 -14.13 0.08 7.37
CA LYS A 63 -14.17 0.29 8.82
C LYS A 63 -14.18 1.77 9.19
N ALA A 64 -13.50 2.59 8.41
CA ALA A 64 -13.43 4.03 8.64
C ALA A 64 -13.17 4.77 7.32
N VAL A 65 -13.66 6.01 7.25
CA VAL A 65 -13.40 6.95 6.14
C VAL A 65 -13.03 8.30 6.73
N SER A 66 -11.99 8.94 6.21
CA SER A 66 -11.68 10.34 6.50
C SER A 66 -11.37 11.11 5.21
N TYR A 67 -11.40 12.44 5.31
CA TYR A 67 -11.20 13.32 4.17
C TYR A 67 -10.15 14.36 4.55
N ASP A 68 -9.12 14.54 3.73
CA ASP A 68 -8.23 15.67 3.93
C ASP A 68 -8.76 16.95 3.27
N LYS A 69 -8.09 18.07 3.55
CA LYS A 69 -8.43 19.40 3.02
C LYS A 69 -8.35 19.48 1.49
N HIS A 70 -7.76 18.49 0.83
CA HIS A 70 -7.65 18.38 -0.63
C HIS A 70 -8.66 17.39 -1.22
N HIS A 71 -9.68 17.00 -0.46
CA HIS A 71 -10.70 16.03 -0.86
C HIS A 71 -10.14 14.64 -1.19
N LYS A 72 -8.96 14.29 -0.67
CA LYS A 72 -8.50 12.90 -0.74
C LYS A 72 -9.26 12.09 0.30
N GLU A 73 -9.86 11.00 -0.16
CA GLU A 73 -10.54 10.01 0.67
C GLU A 73 -9.49 9.08 1.25
N ARG A 74 -9.52 8.85 2.55
CA ARG A 74 -8.65 7.89 3.23
C ARG A 74 -9.53 6.84 3.83
N ILE A 75 -9.23 5.58 3.58
CA ILE A 75 -10.08 4.48 4.02
C ILE A 75 -9.28 3.44 4.78
N ILE A 76 -9.88 2.94 5.84
CA ILE A 76 -9.43 1.73 6.54
C ILE A 76 -10.46 0.65 6.24
N PHE A 77 -9.99 -0.50 5.80
CA PHE A 77 -10.84 -1.62 5.39
C PHE A 77 -10.22 -2.96 5.78
N THR A 78 -11.02 -4.02 5.76
CA THR A 78 -10.64 -5.34 6.26
C THR A 78 -11.47 -6.46 5.62
N ASN A 79 -11.01 -7.70 5.68
CA ASN A 79 -11.67 -8.83 5.02
C ASN A 79 -13.02 -9.21 5.66
N THR A 80 -13.15 -9.07 6.97
CA THR A 80 -14.37 -9.37 7.73
C THR A 80 -14.66 -8.26 8.74
N PRO A 81 -15.93 -8.04 9.15
CA PRO A 81 -16.26 -6.98 10.11
C PRO A 81 -15.58 -7.12 11.47
N GLN A 82 -15.05 -8.29 11.82
CA GLN A 82 -14.41 -8.57 13.11
C GLN A 82 -12.88 -8.61 13.03
N SER A 83 -12.30 -8.62 11.84
CA SER A 83 -10.85 -8.73 11.66
C SER A 83 -10.09 -7.53 12.23
N ASP A 84 -8.93 -7.85 12.79
CA ASP A 84 -7.90 -6.95 13.32
C ASP A 84 -6.75 -6.73 12.33
N THR A 85 -6.77 -7.42 11.18
CA THR A 85 -5.91 -7.12 10.04
C THR A 85 -6.50 -5.96 9.25
N TYR A 86 -5.81 -4.82 9.27
CA TYR A 86 -6.26 -3.61 8.60
C TYR A 86 -5.48 -3.33 7.32
N PHE A 87 -6.18 -2.81 6.34
CA PHE A 87 -5.64 -2.25 5.12
C PHE A 87 -5.97 -0.76 5.07
N PHE A 88 -5.05 0.02 4.53
CA PHE A 88 -5.16 1.47 4.43
C PHE A 88 -4.83 1.96 3.03
N THR A 89 -5.66 2.83 2.47
CA THR A 89 -5.37 3.51 1.20
C THR A 89 -5.83 4.96 1.23
N VAL A 90 -5.23 5.75 0.34
CA VAL A 90 -5.59 7.14 0.04
C VAL A 90 -6.06 7.21 -1.41
N LEU A 91 -7.34 7.52 -1.58
CA LEU A 91 -8.03 7.64 -2.85
C LEU A 91 -8.18 9.11 -3.25
N ASN A 92 -8.19 9.36 -4.55
CA ASN A 92 -8.49 10.69 -5.07
C ASN A 92 -10.02 10.86 -5.23
N GLY A 93 -10.69 11.33 -4.18
CA GLY A 93 -12.15 11.33 -4.05
C GLY A 93 -12.89 12.14 -5.13
N ASN A 94 -12.22 13.06 -5.82
CA ASN A 94 -12.84 13.87 -6.88
C ASN A 94 -12.97 13.14 -8.23
N LYS A 95 -12.35 11.97 -8.40
CA LYS A 95 -12.42 11.21 -9.66
C LYS A 95 -13.65 10.30 -9.78
N HIS A 96 -14.48 10.17 -8.73
CA HIS A 96 -15.54 9.16 -8.69
C HIS A 96 -16.89 9.71 -8.18
N ASN A 97 -17.97 9.35 -8.86
CA ASN A 97 -19.34 9.82 -8.57
C ASN A 97 -19.97 9.21 -7.30
N LYS A 98 -19.31 8.23 -6.67
CA LYS A 98 -19.85 7.47 -5.53
C LYS A 98 -18.91 7.55 -4.33
N LYS A 99 -19.41 8.16 -3.25
CA LYS A 99 -18.70 8.24 -1.97
C LYS A 99 -18.61 6.88 -1.30
N ILE A 100 -17.42 6.53 -0.80
CA ILE A 100 -17.23 5.37 0.06
C ILE A 100 -17.88 5.61 1.43
N LYS A 101 -18.52 4.58 1.99
CA LYS A 101 -19.23 4.65 3.28
C LYS A 101 -18.79 3.53 4.20
N VAL A 102 -18.66 3.85 5.50
CA VAL A 102 -18.41 2.87 6.56
C VAL A 102 -19.49 1.78 6.56
N GLY A 103 -19.08 0.53 6.79
CA GLY A 103 -19.94 -0.66 6.80
C GLY A 103 -20.29 -1.19 5.41
N LYS A 104 -19.95 -0.46 4.33
CA LYS A 104 -20.09 -0.98 2.96
C LYS A 104 -18.85 -1.79 2.57
N LYS A 105 -19.03 -2.62 1.54
CA LYS A 105 -17.94 -3.34 0.91
C LYS A 105 -17.33 -2.48 -0.20
N VAL A 106 -16.01 -2.57 -0.35
CA VAL A 106 -15.23 -1.95 -1.42
C VAL A 106 -14.46 -3.05 -2.14
N THR A 107 -14.28 -2.88 -3.45
CA THR A 107 -13.29 -3.65 -4.21
C THR A 107 -12.21 -2.71 -4.70
N ILE A 108 -10.95 -3.06 -4.48
CA ILE A 108 -9.77 -2.23 -4.81
C ILE A 108 -8.84 -3.03 -5.70
N LYS A 109 -8.36 -2.45 -6.81
CA LYS A 109 -7.20 -2.96 -7.54
C LYS A 109 -5.99 -2.09 -7.18
N GLY A 110 -4.88 -2.71 -6.84
CA GLY A 110 -3.71 -1.98 -6.36
C GLY A 110 -2.59 -2.90 -5.86
N THR A 111 -1.50 -2.28 -5.44
CA THR A 111 -0.34 -2.96 -4.89
C THR A 111 -0.36 -2.93 -3.37
N VAL A 112 -0.19 -4.09 -2.74
CA VAL A 112 -0.11 -4.22 -1.27
C VAL A 112 1.34 -4.06 -0.82
N PHE A 113 1.57 -3.18 0.15
CA PHE A 113 2.86 -2.90 0.77
C PHE A 113 2.82 -3.16 2.27
N GLY A 114 4.00 -3.04 2.89
CA GLY A 114 4.22 -3.18 4.32
C GLY A 114 3.33 -2.33 5.21
N LYS A 115 3.47 -2.56 6.52
CA LYS A 115 2.66 -1.91 7.53
C LYS A 115 3.08 -0.46 7.74
N GLN A 116 2.10 0.41 7.91
CA GLN A 116 2.29 1.73 8.46
C GLN A 116 1.38 1.95 9.66
N SER A 117 1.84 2.78 10.59
CA SER A 117 1.00 3.26 11.68
C SER A 117 -0.03 4.26 11.15
N ILE A 118 -1.30 4.07 11.50
CA ILE A 118 -2.35 5.04 11.21
C ILE A 118 -2.15 6.26 12.12
N GLU A 119 -1.70 7.36 11.53
CA GLU A 119 -1.42 8.57 12.29
C GLU A 119 -2.63 9.50 12.41
N LYS A 120 -2.69 10.27 13.50
CA LYS A 120 -3.71 11.30 13.70
C LYS A 120 -3.71 12.35 12.58
N ALA A 121 -2.54 12.70 12.04
CA ALA A 121 -2.41 13.63 10.93
C ALA A 121 -3.07 13.08 9.64
N GLN A 122 -3.05 11.76 9.47
CA GLN A 122 -3.75 11.10 8.37
C GLN A 122 -5.28 11.08 8.60
N ALA A 123 -5.71 11.10 9.85
CA ALA A 123 -7.11 10.99 10.24
C ALA A 123 -7.92 12.29 10.17
N ASN A 124 -7.36 13.41 9.68
CA ASN A 124 -7.98 14.74 9.67
C ASN A 124 -9.50 14.64 9.43
N ARG A 125 -10.28 14.83 10.51
CA ARG A 125 -11.75 14.89 10.56
C ARG A 125 -12.59 13.61 10.32
N GLY A 126 -12.09 12.37 10.37
CA GLY A 126 -12.98 11.22 10.13
C GLY A 126 -12.66 9.85 10.73
N PHE A 127 -11.40 9.52 11.03
CA PHE A 127 -11.14 8.26 11.73
C PHE A 127 -11.37 8.43 13.23
N GLY A 128 -12.17 7.53 13.80
CA GLY A 128 -12.31 7.43 15.25
C GLY A 128 -10.95 7.21 15.90
N SER A 129 -10.77 7.76 17.10
CA SER A 129 -9.52 7.66 17.86
C SER A 129 -9.08 6.22 18.13
N ASN A 130 -10.02 5.27 18.05
CA ASN A 130 -9.79 3.83 18.17
C ASN A 130 -8.90 3.24 17.07
N PHE A 131 -8.60 3.96 15.99
CA PHE A 131 -7.69 3.52 14.94
C PHE A 131 -6.28 4.10 15.04
N TYR A 132 -6.04 5.09 15.90
CA TYR A 132 -4.73 5.75 15.97
C TYR A 132 -3.67 4.80 16.55
N GLY A 133 -2.50 4.76 15.92
CA GLY A 133 -1.39 3.88 16.32
C GLY A 133 -1.58 2.41 15.93
N LYS A 134 -2.72 2.04 15.33
CA LYS A 134 -2.89 0.70 14.75
C LYS A 134 -2.04 0.58 13.49
N GLN A 135 -1.46 -0.60 13.31
CA GLN A 135 -0.73 -0.95 12.11
C GLN A 135 -1.71 -1.39 11.01
N ALA A 136 -1.47 -0.94 9.78
CA ALA A 136 -2.25 -1.33 8.62
C ALA A 136 -1.35 -1.50 7.40
N PHE A 137 -1.63 -2.51 6.58
CA PHE A 137 -0.96 -2.71 5.29
C PHE A 137 -1.36 -1.59 4.34
N PHE A 138 -0.38 -0.91 3.76
CA PHE A 138 -0.67 0.13 2.79
C PHE A 138 -1.06 -0.49 1.45
N VAL A 139 -2.09 0.06 0.82
CA VAL A 139 -2.47 -0.32 -0.54
C VAL A 139 -2.33 0.91 -1.43
N LEU A 140 -1.42 0.84 -2.39
CA LEU A 140 -1.35 1.84 -3.46
C LEU A 140 -2.46 1.52 -4.47
N THR A 141 -3.57 2.23 -4.33
CA THR A 141 -4.76 1.99 -5.14
C THR A 141 -4.67 2.63 -6.51
N ASP A 142 -4.92 1.82 -7.53
CA ASP A 142 -5.09 2.26 -8.92
C ASP A 142 -6.58 2.52 -9.23
N SER A 143 -7.45 1.56 -8.88
CA SER A 143 -8.90 1.70 -9.08
C SER A 143 -9.73 1.05 -7.97
N TYR A 144 -11.00 1.46 -7.85
CA TYR A 144 -11.93 0.92 -6.85
C TYR A 144 -13.41 1.00 -7.28
N LYS A 145 -14.26 0.16 -6.69
CA LYS A 145 -15.73 0.13 -6.89
C LYS A 145 -16.53 -0.22 -5.63
#